data_AF-A0A521KPD9-F1
#
_entry.id   AF-A0A521KPD9-F1
#
_cell.length_a   1.000
_cell.length_b   1.000
_cell.length_c   1.000
_cell.angle_alpha   90.00
_cell.angle_beta   90.00
_cell.angle_gamma   90.00
#
_symmetry.space_group_name_H-M   'P 1'
#
loop_
_entity.id
_entity.type
_entity.pdbx_description
1 polymer ?
#
loop_
_entity_poly.entity_id
_entity_poly.type
_entity_poly.pdbx_seq_one_letter_code
_entity_poly.pdbx_strand_id
1 'polypeptide(L)'
;MQLPYLGLYSTNNDPWSVPDVGGDMLGEFTTAWQNQIPGGAHLAHFISGGLYFGGVAYVDVICNTWWGFGVSTGITGGTPFPVAPSWMTWDFFVYAHELGHQLGSWHTHDYCPALDSCAAGPCVAQTACSNQGTIMSYCHGCPDGMANITTWYHPTNAQIIRQQAEASCMGGYTCSGCACPWPSLSFVTPFFVAPYTGAAQTLTVTGCHFEELTEIRLDGVALPASAWQPASDASFSFAMPLVSKTGAVDLELVSAWGTQLGYVWVVPEATPALGMTYANEDLHWWLSALDTQYTIGGAPGDLVYFLGSFSGLPTSVPGIVSLGIGNQLSSLYVLKTTLLGASAWTSQALPLDASLAGAGLYFQVAALRNATLPLITSSVVSGVVLF
;
A
#
# COMPACT_ATOMS: atom_id res chain seq x y z
N MET A 1 -8.80 12.78 -17.97
CA MET A 1 -9.92 12.90 -18.93
C MET A 1 -9.99 14.34 -19.43
N GLN A 2 -10.20 14.56 -20.73
CA GLN A 2 -10.46 15.88 -21.30
C GLN A 2 -11.85 15.86 -21.95
N LEU A 3 -12.58 16.97 -21.90
CA LEU A 3 -13.85 17.16 -22.61
C LEU A 3 -13.58 18.07 -23.82
N PRO A 4 -13.19 17.53 -24.98
CA PRO A 4 -12.78 18.33 -26.13
C PRO A 4 -13.98 18.97 -26.87
N TYR A 5 -15.20 18.51 -26.59
CA TYR A 5 -16.42 19.01 -27.21
C TYR A 5 -17.60 18.89 -26.23
N LEU A 6 -18.44 19.92 -26.20
CA LEU A 6 -19.71 19.94 -25.48
C LEU A 6 -20.79 20.52 -26.40
N GLY A 7 -21.75 19.68 -26.80
CA GLY A 7 -22.95 20.09 -27.52
C GLY A 7 -24.09 20.36 -26.54
N LEU A 8 -24.69 21.55 -26.59
CA LEU A 8 -25.85 21.92 -25.78
C LEU A 8 -27.02 22.25 -26.70
N TYR A 9 -28.11 21.48 -26.59
CA TYR A 9 -29.36 21.75 -27.30
C TYR A 9 -30.30 22.53 -26.36
N SER A 10 -30.26 23.86 -26.46
CA SER A 10 -30.93 24.77 -25.52
C SER A 10 -32.35 25.21 -25.95
N THR A 11 -32.87 24.63 -27.02
CA THR A 11 -34.22 24.91 -27.53
C THR A 11 -35.03 23.63 -27.56
N ASN A 12 -36.37 23.74 -27.48
CA ASN A 12 -37.28 22.59 -27.58
C ASN A 12 -37.23 21.85 -28.94
N ASN A 13 -36.49 22.37 -29.91
CA ASN A 13 -36.23 21.71 -31.19
C ASN A 13 -34.82 21.11 -31.16
N ASP A 14 -34.62 20.06 -30.38
CA ASP A 14 -33.42 19.23 -30.49
C ASP A 14 -33.54 18.26 -31.69
N PRO A 15 -32.43 17.68 -32.19
CA PRO A 15 -32.45 16.79 -33.34
C PRO A 15 -32.86 15.35 -33.00
N TRP A 16 -33.26 15.07 -31.76
CA TRP A 16 -33.53 13.73 -31.25
C TRP A 16 -35.02 13.43 -31.33
N SER A 17 -35.35 12.28 -31.90
CA SER A 17 -36.73 11.89 -32.19
C SER A 17 -37.17 10.66 -31.40
N VAL A 18 -36.22 9.89 -30.87
CA VAL A 18 -36.47 8.72 -30.05
C VAL A 18 -36.71 9.14 -28.58
N PRO A 19 -37.72 8.58 -27.91
CA PRO A 19 -37.93 8.83 -26.49
C PRO A 19 -36.72 8.42 -25.64
N ASP A 20 -36.49 9.15 -24.54
CA ASP A 20 -35.43 8.87 -23.56
C ASP A 20 -35.68 7.56 -22.79
N VAL A 21 -35.57 6.38 -23.42
CA VAL A 21 -35.72 5.07 -22.77
C VAL A 21 -34.45 4.21 -22.89
N GLY A 22 -33.29 4.88 -23.06
CA GLY A 22 -31.96 4.27 -23.08
C GLY A 22 -31.62 3.56 -24.40
N GLY A 23 -32.22 2.39 -24.64
CA GLY A 23 -31.82 1.47 -25.71
C GLY A 23 -31.96 2.05 -27.12
N ASP A 24 -33.16 2.57 -27.44
CA ASP A 24 -33.41 3.14 -28.76
C ASP A 24 -32.63 4.46 -28.97
N MET A 25 -32.43 5.22 -27.89
CA MET A 25 -31.71 6.49 -27.91
C MET A 25 -30.21 6.30 -28.18
N LEU A 26 -29.60 5.24 -27.65
CA LEU A 26 -28.21 4.89 -27.98
C LEU A 26 -28.04 4.62 -29.47
N GLY A 27 -29.02 3.96 -30.10
CA GLY A 27 -29.04 3.70 -31.54
C GLY A 27 -29.13 4.98 -32.37
N GLU A 28 -30.04 5.90 -32.02
CA GLU A 28 -30.17 7.20 -32.69
C GLU A 28 -28.89 8.05 -32.52
N PHE A 29 -28.36 8.13 -31.30
CA PHE A 29 -27.14 8.89 -31.00
C PHE A 29 -25.92 8.34 -31.74
N THR A 30 -25.77 7.01 -31.78
CA THR A 30 -24.71 6.35 -32.56
C THR A 30 -24.87 6.65 -34.04
N THR A 31 -26.07 6.53 -34.59
CA THR A 31 -26.34 6.80 -36.01
C THR A 31 -25.96 8.22 -36.41
N ALA A 32 -26.21 9.20 -35.53
CA ALA A 32 -25.91 10.60 -35.78
C ALA A 32 -24.41 10.92 -35.84
N TRP A 33 -23.57 10.18 -35.07
CA TRP A 33 -22.18 10.57 -34.83
C TRP A 33 -21.13 9.50 -35.12
N GLN A 34 -21.53 8.27 -35.47
CA GLN A 34 -20.59 7.19 -35.77
C GLN A 34 -19.58 7.61 -36.84
N ASN A 35 -18.31 7.30 -36.58
CA ASN A 35 -17.15 7.69 -37.37
C ASN A 35 -16.90 9.21 -37.50
N GLN A 36 -17.66 10.04 -36.77
CA GLN A 36 -17.60 11.50 -36.86
C GLN A 36 -17.72 12.18 -35.48
N ILE A 37 -17.25 11.51 -34.42
CA ILE A 37 -17.27 12.08 -33.07
C ILE A 37 -16.49 13.41 -33.05
N PRO A 38 -17.11 14.54 -32.65
CA PRO A 38 -16.48 15.86 -32.71
C PRO A 38 -15.26 16.00 -31.79
N GLY A 39 -14.42 17.00 -32.08
CA GLY A 39 -13.32 17.41 -31.20
C GLY A 39 -12.17 16.40 -31.07
N GLY A 40 -12.15 15.34 -31.90
CA GLY A 40 -11.17 14.26 -31.76
C GLY A 40 -11.38 13.42 -30.51
N ALA A 41 -12.61 13.37 -29.97
CA ALA A 41 -12.91 12.57 -28.79
C ALA A 41 -12.86 11.07 -29.09
N HIS A 42 -12.47 10.29 -28.08
CA HIS A 42 -12.40 8.82 -28.16
C HIS A 42 -13.71 8.13 -27.75
N LEU A 43 -14.59 8.85 -27.06
CA LEU A 43 -15.92 8.43 -26.62
C LEU A 43 -16.87 9.62 -26.72
N ALA A 44 -18.14 9.34 -26.94
CA ALA A 44 -19.25 10.28 -26.89
C ALA A 44 -20.29 9.78 -25.89
N HIS A 45 -20.93 10.72 -25.18
CA HIS A 45 -21.91 10.38 -24.16
C HIS A 45 -23.08 11.36 -24.23
N PHE A 46 -24.29 10.83 -24.37
CA PHE A 46 -25.52 11.59 -24.37
C PHE A 46 -26.04 11.78 -22.95
N ILE A 47 -26.36 13.01 -22.58
CA ILE A 47 -26.85 13.36 -21.23
C ILE A 47 -28.26 13.92 -21.39
N SER A 48 -29.25 13.24 -20.81
CA SER A 48 -30.66 13.65 -20.91
C SER A 48 -31.30 13.86 -19.54
N GLY A 49 -32.09 14.93 -19.44
CA GLY A 49 -32.99 15.17 -18.30
C GLY A 49 -34.36 14.50 -18.44
N GLY A 50 -34.56 13.63 -19.44
CA GLY A 50 -35.79 12.87 -19.63
C GLY A 50 -36.22 12.08 -18.40
N LEU A 51 -37.52 11.79 -18.29
CA LEU A 51 -38.15 11.22 -17.09
C LEU A 51 -37.80 9.74 -16.80
N TYR A 52 -37.03 9.10 -17.66
CA TYR A 52 -36.53 7.74 -17.44
C TYR A 52 -35.24 7.78 -16.64
N PHE A 53 -35.12 6.92 -15.64
CA PHE A 53 -33.90 6.76 -14.85
C PHE A 53 -33.19 5.49 -15.30
N GLY A 54 -32.17 5.67 -16.14
CA GLY A 54 -31.25 4.60 -16.50
C GLY A 54 -30.13 5.08 -17.41
N GLY A 55 -29.30 4.13 -17.83
CA GLY A 55 -28.30 4.34 -18.85
C GLY A 55 -28.13 3.10 -19.72
N VAL A 56 -27.42 3.28 -20.83
CA VAL A 56 -26.92 2.19 -21.64
C VAL A 56 -25.70 2.65 -22.43
N ALA A 57 -24.70 1.78 -22.55
CA ALA A 57 -23.53 2.02 -23.36
C ALA A 57 -23.06 0.74 -24.04
N TYR A 58 -22.34 0.89 -25.14
CA TYR A 58 -21.57 -0.22 -25.69
C TYR A 58 -20.39 -0.53 -24.76
N VAL A 59 -20.02 -1.81 -24.71
CA VAL A 59 -18.95 -2.30 -23.83
C VAL A 59 -17.63 -2.40 -24.58
N ASP A 60 -16.54 -1.94 -23.98
CA ASP A 60 -15.18 -2.05 -24.49
C ASP A 60 -15.00 -1.38 -25.88
N VAL A 61 -15.41 -0.12 -25.96
CA VAL A 61 -15.50 0.66 -27.20
C VAL A 61 -14.65 1.92 -27.19
N ILE A 62 -13.75 2.06 -26.21
CA ILE A 62 -12.79 3.15 -26.19
C ILE A 62 -12.00 3.17 -27.50
N CYS A 63 -11.87 4.34 -28.11
CA CYS A 63 -11.22 4.55 -29.41
C CYS A 63 -11.94 3.93 -30.62
N ASN A 64 -13.11 3.33 -30.43
CA ASN A 64 -13.93 2.84 -31.51
C ASN A 64 -14.88 3.95 -31.96
N THR A 65 -14.51 4.74 -32.96
CA THR A 65 -15.35 5.87 -33.42
C THR A 65 -16.71 5.42 -33.97
N TRP A 66 -16.91 4.14 -34.26
CA TRP A 66 -18.18 3.59 -34.73
C TRP A 66 -19.13 3.20 -33.59
N TRP A 67 -18.59 2.84 -32.43
CA TRP A 67 -19.36 2.26 -31.33
C TRP A 67 -19.12 2.94 -29.97
N GLY A 68 -18.27 3.96 -29.90
CA GLY A 68 -17.87 4.68 -28.69
C GLY A 68 -18.96 5.59 -28.12
N PHE A 69 -20.17 5.07 -27.92
CA PHE A 69 -21.37 5.82 -27.54
C PHE A 69 -22.00 5.26 -26.26
N GLY A 70 -22.55 6.16 -25.45
CA GLY A 70 -23.24 5.86 -24.21
C GLY A 70 -24.32 6.91 -23.97
N VAL A 71 -25.35 6.55 -23.22
CA VAL A 71 -26.49 7.40 -22.91
C VAL A 71 -26.79 7.30 -21.43
N SER A 72 -26.90 8.45 -20.77
CA SER A 72 -27.36 8.58 -19.38
C SER A 72 -28.60 9.46 -19.33
N THR A 73 -29.64 8.99 -18.65
CA THR A 73 -30.95 9.64 -18.55
C THR A 73 -31.34 9.90 -17.08
N GLY A 74 -32.38 10.68 -16.85
CA GLY A 74 -32.81 11.05 -15.50
C GLY A 74 -31.87 12.05 -14.83
N ILE A 75 -31.10 12.79 -15.63
CA ILE A 75 -30.11 13.75 -15.14
C ILE A 75 -30.81 15.00 -14.67
N THR A 76 -30.66 15.33 -13.39
CA THR A 76 -31.37 16.45 -12.76
C THR A 76 -30.48 17.64 -12.41
N GLY A 77 -29.16 17.47 -12.51
CA GLY A 77 -28.19 18.43 -11.98
C GLY A 77 -28.17 18.47 -10.44
N GLY A 78 -28.67 17.42 -9.79
CA GLY A 78 -28.93 17.35 -8.36
C GLY A 78 -27.77 16.79 -7.54
N THR A 79 -26.74 16.20 -8.16
CA THR A 79 -25.61 15.63 -7.42
C THR A 79 -24.73 16.72 -6.78
N PRO A 80 -24.58 16.73 -5.44
CA PRO A 80 -23.73 17.70 -4.75
C PRO A 80 -22.24 17.38 -4.91
N PHE A 81 -21.40 18.41 -4.87
CA PHE A 81 -19.94 18.30 -4.87
C PHE A 81 -19.34 18.77 -3.51
N PRO A 82 -18.34 18.08 -2.94
CA PRO A 82 -17.74 16.84 -3.43
C PRO A 82 -18.73 15.66 -3.41
N VAL A 83 -18.62 14.77 -4.39
CA VAL A 83 -19.55 13.64 -4.53
C VAL A 83 -19.36 12.68 -3.35
N ALA A 84 -20.43 12.40 -2.63
CA ALA A 84 -20.48 11.45 -1.52
C ALA A 84 -21.72 10.56 -1.64
N PRO A 85 -21.69 9.30 -1.15
CA PRO A 85 -22.85 8.41 -1.19
C PRO A 85 -24.10 9.07 -0.58
N SER A 86 -25.17 9.20 -1.38
CA SER A 86 -26.44 9.77 -0.95
C SER A 86 -27.55 9.41 -1.93
N TRP A 87 -28.80 9.72 -1.59
CA TRP A 87 -29.94 9.55 -2.50
C TRP A 87 -29.90 10.50 -3.72
N MET A 88 -29.05 11.54 -3.70
CA MET A 88 -28.95 12.55 -4.76
C MET A 88 -27.81 12.28 -5.76
N THR A 89 -27.11 11.14 -5.67
CA THR A 89 -25.92 10.85 -6.51
C THR A 89 -26.24 10.25 -7.87
N TRP A 90 -27.51 10.20 -8.28
CA TRP A 90 -27.93 9.56 -9.54
C TRP A 90 -27.11 10.05 -10.73
N ASP A 91 -27.01 11.37 -10.93
CA ASP A 91 -26.32 11.95 -12.10
C ASP A 91 -24.87 11.49 -12.22
N PHE A 92 -24.14 11.46 -11.09
CA PHE A 92 -22.77 10.93 -11.05
C PHE A 92 -22.74 9.43 -11.31
N PHE A 93 -23.61 8.68 -10.63
CA PHE A 93 -23.63 7.23 -10.70
C PHE A 93 -23.90 6.74 -12.12
N VAL A 94 -24.99 7.19 -12.76
CA VAL A 94 -25.40 6.67 -14.06
C VAL A 94 -24.35 6.99 -15.12
N TYR A 95 -23.80 8.21 -15.11
CA TYR A 95 -22.74 8.58 -16.03
C TYR A 95 -21.48 7.74 -15.83
N ALA A 96 -21.03 7.56 -14.58
CA ALA A 96 -19.87 6.74 -14.27
C ALA A 96 -20.11 5.27 -14.61
N HIS A 97 -21.30 4.73 -14.35
CA HIS A 97 -21.68 3.36 -14.68
C HIS A 97 -21.54 3.09 -16.18
N GLU A 98 -22.16 3.94 -17.00
CA GLU A 98 -22.14 3.80 -18.45
C GLU A 98 -20.74 4.08 -19.02
N LEU A 99 -19.99 5.03 -18.46
CA LEU A 99 -18.59 5.23 -18.83
C LEU A 99 -17.73 3.99 -18.51
N GLY A 100 -18.00 3.31 -17.39
CA GLY A 100 -17.35 2.05 -17.03
C GLY A 100 -17.55 0.97 -18.09
N HIS A 101 -18.76 0.86 -18.65
CA HIS A 101 -19.03 -0.03 -19.79
C HIS A 101 -18.24 0.38 -21.03
N GLN A 102 -18.24 1.67 -21.42
CA GLN A 102 -17.45 2.14 -22.56
C GLN A 102 -15.96 1.82 -22.43
N LEU A 103 -15.47 1.71 -21.19
CA LEU A 103 -14.10 1.34 -20.80
C LEU A 103 -13.92 -0.16 -20.53
N GLY A 104 -14.89 -0.99 -20.89
CA GLY A 104 -14.80 -2.46 -20.94
C GLY A 104 -15.15 -3.21 -19.66
N SER A 105 -15.66 -2.51 -18.64
CA SER A 105 -16.12 -3.16 -17.42
C SER A 105 -17.52 -3.76 -17.58
N TRP A 106 -17.76 -4.87 -16.89
CA TRP A 106 -19.08 -5.50 -16.77
C TRP A 106 -19.73 -5.10 -15.45
N HIS A 107 -21.01 -5.47 -15.26
CA HIS A 107 -21.65 -5.32 -13.96
C HIS A 107 -21.00 -6.23 -12.93
N THR A 108 -20.99 -5.82 -11.67
CA THR A 108 -20.38 -6.57 -10.56
C THR A 108 -20.92 -7.99 -10.39
N HIS A 109 -22.21 -8.21 -10.66
CA HIS A 109 -22.86 -9.52 -10.57
C HIS A 109 -22.59 -10.43 -11.79
N ASP A 110 -22.03 -9.89 -12.88
CA ASP A 110 -21.69 -10.64 -14.09
C ASP A 110 -20.30 -11.31 -14.04
N TYR A 111 -19.53 -11.06 -12.97
CA TYR A 111 -18.23 -11.71 -12.74
C TYR A 111 -18.36 -13.10 -12.11
N CYS A 112 -17.31 -13.90 -12.25
CA CYS A 112 -17.20 -15.23 -11.63
C CYS A 112 -15.81 -15.42 -10.97
N PRO A 113 -15.72 -15.42 -9.62
CA PRO A 113 -16.81 -15.18 -8.67
C PRO A 113 -17.38 -13.76 -8.81
N ALA A 114 -18.66 -13.59 -8.45
CA ALA A 114 -19.32 -12.30 -8.51
C ALA A 114 -18.73 -11.32 -7.49
N LEU A 115 -18.64 -10.04 -7.86
CA LEU A 115 -18.07 -8.98 -7.02
C LEU A 115 -19.09 -8.48 -5.99
N ASP A 116 -20.38 -8.58 -6.32
CA ASP A 116 -21.49 -8.50 -5.39
C ASP A 116 -22.63 -9.42 -5.84
N SER A 117 -23.74 -9.42 -5.12
CA SER A 117 -24.92 -10.23 -5.45
C SER A 117 -26.20 -9.41 -5.52
N CYS A 118 -26.09 -8.11 -5.80
CA CYS A 118 -27.24 -7.20 -5.80
C CYS A 118 -28.18 -7.36 -7.00
N ALA A 119 -27.80 -8.17 -7.99
CA ALA A 119 -28.69 -8.65 -9.05
C ALA A 119 -28.31 -10.09 -9.42
N ALA A 120 -29.21 -10.78 -10.14
CA ALA A 120 -28.93 -12.12 -10.66
C ALA A 120 -27.85 -12.04 -11.74
N GLY A 121 -26.98 -13.04 -11.79
CA GLY A 121 -25.88 -13.10 -12.75
C GLY A 121 -25.38 -14.54 -12.93
N PRO A 122 -24.36 -14.76 -13.77
CA PRO A 122 -23.87 -16.10 -14.12
C PRO A 122 -23.43 -16.93 -12.90
N CYS A 123 -22.91 -16.25 -11.88
CA CYS A 123 -22.45 -16.85 -10.62
C CYS A 123 -23.27 -16.42 -9.39
N VAL A 124 -24.41 -15.74 -9.58
CA VAL A 124 -25.30 -15.28 -8.51
C VAL A 124 -26.68 -15.90 -8.68
N ALA A 125 -26.96 -16.95 -7.90
CA ALA A 125 -28.24 -17.66 -7.97
C ALA A 125 -29.39 -16.92 -7.26
N GLN A 126 -29.08 -16.09 -6.26
CA GLN A 126 -30.06 -15.33 -5.49
C GLN A 126 -29.53 -13.93 -5.22
N THR A 127 -30.40 -12.94 -5.43
CA THR A 127 -30.10 -11.54 -5.13
C THR A 127 -29.99 -11.32 -3.62
N ALA A 128 -28.91 -10.69 -3.19
CA ALA A 128 -28.66 -10.26 -1.82
C ALA A 128 -28.28 -8.78 -1.80
N CYS A 129 -29.12 -7.97 -1.16
CA CYS A 129 -28.92 -6.53 -1.08
C CYS A 129 -27.72 -6.16 -0.20
N SER A 130 -27.02 -5.12 -0.60
CA SER A 130 -25.87 -4.54 0.10
C SER A 130 -25.96 -3.01 0.02
N ASN A 131 -25.50 -2.32 1.07
CA ASN A 131 -25.32 -0.87 1.05
C ASN A 131 -23.89 -0.46 0.64
N GLN A 132 -23.10 -1.42 0.16
CA GLN A 132 -21.72 -1.23 -0.30
C GLN A 132 -21.59 -1.49 -1.81
N GLY A 133 -22.66 -1.28 -2.59
CA GLY A 133 -22.60 -1.43 -4.04
C GLY A 133 -21.58 -0.46 -4.64
N THR A 134 -20.72 -0.94 -5.54
CA THR A 134 -19.77 -0.07 -6.26
C THR A 134 -20.39 0.46 -7.55
N ILE A 135 -19.70 1.35 -8.27
CA ILE A 135 -20.29 2.03 -9.46
C ILE A 135 -20.88 1.05 -10.48
N MET A 136 -20.29 -0.14 -10.70
CA MET A 136 -20.83 -1.13 -11.65
C MET A 136 -21.93 -2.04 -11.05
N SER A 137 -22.49 -1.66 -9.90
CA SER A 137 -23.45 -2.47 -9.14
C SER A 137 -24.90 -2.06 -9.35
N TYR A 138 -25.79 -3.05 -9.18
CA TYR A 138 -27.24 -2.88 -9.21
C TYR A 138 -27.86 -2.75 -7.80
N CYS A 139 -27.06 -2.54 -6.75
CA CYS A 139 -27.62 -2.35 -5.39
C CYS A 139 -28.56 -1.14 -5.27
N HIS A 140 -28.54 -0.20 -6.23
CA HIS A 140 -29.53 0.86 -6.28
C HIS A 140 -30.97 0.36 -6.55
N GLY A 141 -31.13 -0.87 -7.05
CA GLY A 141 -32.43 -1.53 -7.20
C GLY A 141 -32.97 -2.13 -5.88
N CYS A 142 -32.16 -2.15 -4.82
CA CYS A 142 -32.57 -2.60 -3.50
C CYS A 142 -33.34 -1.51 -2.72
N PRO A 143 -34.03 -1.88 -1.61
CA PRO A 143 -34.52 -0.90 -0.65
C PRO A 143 -33.40 0.09 -0.27
N ASP A 144 -33.74 1.37 -0.10
CA ASP A 144 -32.83 2.52 0.10
C ASP A 144 -32.20 3.10 -1.19
N GLY A 145 -32.40 2.45 -2.34
CA GLY A 145 -32.11 3.05 -3.65
C GLY A 145 -30.65 3.47 -3.80
N MET A 146 -30.43 4.70 -4.28
CA MET A 146 -29.09 5.25 -4.48
C MET A 146 -28.23 5.35 -3.20
N ALA A 147 -28.83 5.30 -2.01
CA ALA A 147 -28.06 5.26 -0.76
C ALA A 147 -27.21 3.97 -0.62
N ASN A 148 -27.48 2.94 -1.43
CA ASN A 148 -26.72 1.70 -1.44
C ASN A 148 -25.46 1.72 -2.32
N ILE A 149 -25.23 2.82 -3.05
CA ILE A 149 -24.13 2.93 -4.01
C ILE A 149 -23.03 3.85 -3.47
N THR A 150 -21.82 3.33 -3.53
CA THR A 150 -20.58 4.06 -3.24
C THR A 150 -20.09 4.84 -4.46
N THR A 151 -19.12 5.73 -4.27
CA THR A 151 -18.62 6.64 -5.30
C THR A 151 -17.39 6.14 -6.05
N TRP A 152 -17.04 4.86 -5.91
CA TRP A 152 -15.84 4.26 -6.48
C TRP A 152 -16.15 2.93 -7.19
N TYR A 153 -15.28 2.55 -8.14
CA TYR A 153 -15.34 1.27 -8.84
C TYR A 153 -14.75 0.16 -7.99
N HIS A 154 -15.34 -1.04 -7.97
CA HIS A 154 -14.69 -2.21 -7.38
C HIS A 154 -13.25 -2.36 -7.92
N PRO A 155 -12.25 -2.77 -7.13
CA PRO A 155 -10.87 -2.92 -7.58
C PRO A 155 -10.72 -3.70 -8.90
N THR A 156 -11.50 -4.77 -9.07
CA THR A 156 -11.56 -5.55 -10.32
C THR A 156 -12.06 -4.74 -11.52
N ASN A 157 -13.14 -3.96 -11.35
CA ASN A 157 -13.65 -3.09 -12.42
C ASN A 157 -12.61 -2.01 -12.76
N ALA A 158 -12.03 -1.37 -11.75
CA ALA A 158 -11.00 -0.35 -11.92
C ALA A 158 -9.76 -0.90 -12.67
N GLN A 159 -9.34 -2.13 -12.34
CA GLN A 159 -8.25 -2.81 -13.03
C GLN A 159 -8.57 -3.08 -14.51
N ILE A 160 -9.79 -3.53 -14.83
CA ILE A 160 -10.20 -3.76 -16.22
C ILE A 160 -10.22 -2.44 -16.99
N ILE A 161 -10.84 -1.40 -16.43
CA ILE A 161 -10.88 -0.06 -17.01
C ILE A 161 -9.46 0.44 -17.30
N ARG A 162 -8.55 0.26 -16.35
CA ARG A 162 -7.13 0.61 -16.50
C ARG A 162 -6.49 -0.16 -17.67
N GLN A 163 -6.66 -1.49 -17.70
CA GLN A 163 -6.09 -2.34 -18.75
C GLN A 163 -6.61 -1.97 -20.14
N GLN A 164 -7.92 -1.74 -20.29
CA GLN A 164 -8.51 -1.38 -21.58
C GLN A 164 -8.08 0.00 -22.03
N ALA A 165 -8.03 0.98 -21.12
CA ALA A 165 -7.50 2.29 -21.43
C ALA A 165 -6.03 2.22 -21.90
N GLU A 166 -5.18 1.45 -21.21
CA GLU A 166 -3.76 1.27 -21.55
C GLU A 166 -3.54 0.50 -22.86
N ALA A 167 -4.42 -0.43 -23.21
CA ALA A 167 -4.39 -1.19 -24.45
C ALA A 167 -5.03 -0.44 -25.65
N SER A 168 -5.69 0.69 -25.41
CA SER A 168 -6.43 1.45 -26.43
C SER A 168 -5.55 2.41 -27.25
N CYS A 169 -6.17 3.14 -28.18
CA CYS A 169 -5.53 4.22 -28.94
C CYS A 169 -5.08 5.42 -28.10
N MET A 170 -5.54 5.52 -26.84
CA MET A 170 -5.00 6.50 -25.91
C MET A 170 -3.51 6.24 -25.61
N GLY A 171 -3.03 5.03 -25.93
CA GLY A 171 -1.75 4.50 -25.55
C GLY A 171 -1.71 4.20 -24.05
N GLY A 172 -0.69 3.44 -23.62
CA GLY A 172 -0.31 3.47 -22.22
C GLY A 172 -0.03 4.92 -21.86
N TYR A 173 -0.79 5.48 -20.91
CA TYR A 173 -0.47 6.78 -20.35
C TYR A 173 0.83 6.59 -19.56
N THR A 174 1.97 6.67 -20.24
CA THR A 174 3.29 6.70 -19.61
C THR A 174 3.46 8.08 -19.02
N CYS A 175 2.66 8.33 -18.00
CA CYS A 175 3.04 9.34 -17.07
C CYS A 175 4.19 8.77 -16.24
N SER A 176 5.36 9.41 -16.32
CA SER A 176 6.56 8.97 -15.62
C SER A 176 6.91 9.98 -14.53
N GLY A 177 7.22 9.46 -13.35
CA GLY A 177 7.61 10.26 -12.19
C GLY A 177 6.56 11.29 -11.80
N CYS A 178 7.03 12.52 -11.60
CA CYS A 178 6.24 13.60 -11.01
C CYS A 178 5.26 14.30 -11.94
N ALA A 179 5.24 13.92 -13.22
CA ALA A 179 4.23 14.39 -14.15
C ALA A 179 2.82 13.85 -13.83
N CYS A 180 2.72 12.87 -12.92
CA CYS A 180 1.48 12.17 -12.61
C CYS A 180 0.81 12.78 -11.39
N PRO A 181 -0.52 12.88 -11.33
CA PRO A 181 -1.22 13.42 -10.17
C PRO A 181 -1.35 12.38 -9.05
N TRP A 182 -0.40 11.45 -8.91
CA TRP A 182 -0.42 10.43 -7.87
C TRP A 182 1.01 10.15 -7.38
N PRO A 183 1.18 9.63 -6.15
CA PRO A 183 2.50 9.42 -5.56
C PRO A 183 3.43 8.59 -6.46
N SER A 184 4.65 9.08 -6.63
CA SER A 184 5.67 8.38 -7.40
C SER A 184 6.96 8.24 -6.59
N LEU A 185 7.44 7.02 -6.47
CA LEU A 185 8.73 6.72 -5.85
C LEU A 185 9.84 6.89 -6.89
N SER A 186 10.81 7.75 -6.61
CA SER A 186 12.01 7.92 -7.45
C SER A 186 13.17 7.08 -6.94
N PHE A 187 13.52 7.20 -5.65
CA PHE A 187 14.57 6.41 -5.02
C PHE A 187 14.43 6.36 -3.49
N VAL A 188 15.09 5.38 -2.87
CA VAL A 188 15.18 5.22 -1.41
C VAL A 188 16.66 5.25 -1.01
N THR A 189 17.00 6.04 0.00
CA THR A 189 18.36 6.17 0.53
C THR A 189 18.41 5.92 2.04
N PRO A 190 19.36 5.10 2.52
CA PRO A 190 20.24 4.23 1.73
C PRO A 190 19.46 3.08 1.06
N PHE A 191 19.93 2.64 -0.11
CA PHE A 191 19.29 1.55 -0.86
C PHE A 191 19.61 0.17 -0.28
N PHE A 192 20.83 0.03 0.26
CA PHE A 192 21.26 -1.12 1.03
C PHE A 192 21.19 -0.80 2.52
N VAL A 193 20.42 -1.56 3.27
CA VAL A 193 20.25 -1.41 4.72
C VAL A 193 20.55 -2.73 5.41
N ALA A 194 21.03 -2.66 6.64
CA ALA A 194 21.13 -3.85 7.45
C ALA A 194 19.79 -4.20 8.11
N PRO A 195 19.50 -5.48 8.35
CA PRO A 195 18.31 -5.88 9.09
C PRO A 195 18.31 -5.32 10.51
N TYR A 196 19.49 -5.17 11.12
CA TYR A 196 19.68 -4.52 12.41
C TYR A 196 21.16 -4.17 12.65
N THR A 197 21.45 -2.93 13.06
CA THR A 197 22.83 -2.43 13.32
C THR A 197 23.13 -2.16 14.80
N GLY A 198 22.15 -2.39 15.70
CA GLY A 198 22.25 -1.98 17.11
C GLY A 198 21.78 -0.54 17.38
N ALA A 199 21.41 0.21 16.35
CA ALA A 199 20.82 1.55 16.45
C ALA A 199 19.78 1.76 15.35
N ALA A 200 18.90 2.75 15.53
CA ALA A 200 17.92 3.12 14.51
C ALA A 200 18.61 3.61 13.21
N GLN A 201 18.29 2.97 12.09
CA GLN A 201 18.70 3.42 10.76
C GLN A 201 17.56 4.26 10.17
N THR A 202 17.86 5.43 9.61
CA THR A 202 16.84 6.26 8.93
C THR A 202 16.86 5.99 7.43
N LEU A 203 15.69 5.69 6.86
CA LEU A 203 15.48 5.66 5.41
C LEU A 203 14.84 6.98 5.00
N THR A 204 15.30 7.51 3.87
CA THR A 204 14.72 8.67 3.19
C THR A 204 14.18 8.21 1.85
N VAL A 205 12.91 8.45 1.62
CA VAL A 205 12.23 8.17 0.35
C VAL A 205 12.09 9.48 -0.39
N THR A 206 12.52 9.51 -1.65
CA THR A 206 12.40 10.68 -2.53
C THR A 206 11.49 10.37 -3.70
N GLY A 207 10.67 11.35 -4.06
CA GLY A 207 9.63 11.21 -5.08
C GLY A 207 8.83 12.49 -5.23
N CYS A 208 7.52 12.36 -5.32
CA CYS A 208 6.58 13.46 -5.52
C CYS A 208 5.15 13.03 -5.19
N HIS A 209 4.28 13.99 -4.92
CA HIS A 209 2.90 13.82 -4.48
C HIS A 209 2.81 13.04 -3.17
N PHE A 210 3.78 13.23 -2.28
CA PHE A 210 3.83 12.57 -0.98
C PHE A 210 2.88 13.18 0.05
N GLU A 211 2.34 14.38 -0.20
CA GLU A 211 1.25 14.94 0.62
C GLU A 211 -0.07 14.15 0.46
N GLU A 212 -0.20 13.35 -0.61
CA GLU A 212 -1.38 12.52 -0.87
C GLU A 212 -1.31 11.12 -0.24
N LEU A 213 -0.18 10.80 0.41
CA LEU A 213 0.03 9.49 1.03
C LEU A 213 -0.85 9.34 2.28
N THR A 214 -1.53 8.21 2.35
CA THR A 214 -2.38 7.84 3.49
C THR A 214 -1.75 6.76 4.35
N GLU A 215 -0.91 5.92 3.76
CA GLU A 215 -0.26 4.80 4.45
C GLU A 215 1.07 4.45 3.78
N ILE A 216 2.06 4.08 4.59
CA ILE A 216 3.31 3.46 4.13
C ILE A 216 3.39 2.07 4.73
N ARG A 217 3.69 1.07 3.89
CA ARG A 217 3.97 -0.29 4.36
C ARG A 217 5.39 -0.70 3.99
N LEU A 218 6.06 -1.35 4.93
CA LEU A 218 7.32 -2.04 4.66
C LEU A 218 7.15 -3.50 5.03
N ASP A 219 7.54 -4.39 4.13
CA ASP A 219 7.40 -5.84 4.31
C ASP A 219 5.94 -6.27 4.62
N GLY A 220 4.98 -5.58 3.99
CA GLY A 220 3.54 -5.78 4.20
C GLY A 220 3.00 -5.25 5.54
N VAL A 221 3.83 -4.62 6.38
CA VAL A 221 3.42 -4.07 7.68
C VAL A 221 3.30 -2.55 7.60
N ALA A 222 2.14 -2.03 8.03
CA ALA A 222 1.89 -0.59 8.09
C ALA A 222 2.79 0.09 9.11
N LEU A 223 3.46 1.17 8.70
CA LEU A 223 4.20 2.02 9.61
C LEU A 223 3.22 2.89 10.43
N PRO A 224 3.48 3.11 11.74
CA PRO A 224 2.71 4.06 12.52
C PRO A 224 2.71 5.44 11.87
N ALA A 225 1.57 6.14 11.87
CA ALA A 225 1.47 7.48 11.29
C ALA A 225 2.42 8.51 11.93
N SER A 226 2.86 8.28 13.17
CA SER A 226 3.88 9.10 13.85
C SER A 226 5.31 8.80 13.40
N ALA A 227 5.56 7.67 12.73
CA ALA A 227 6.90 7.23 12.33
C ALA A 227 7.37 7.84 11.01
N TRP A 228 6.46 8.49 10.27
CA TRP A 228 6.74 9.15 9.01
C TRP A 228 5.86 10.38 8.87
N GLN A 229 6.44 11.47 8.35
CA GLN A 229 5.71 12.64 7.91
C GLN A 229 6.44 13.18 6.68
N PRO A 230 5.71 13.59 5.61
CA PRO A 230 6.31 14.29 4.49
C PRO A 230 7.08 15.51 4.98
N ALA A 231 8.40 15.51 4.77
CA ALA A 231 9.23 16.70 4.98
C ALA A 231 8.94 17.75 3.89
N SER A 232 8.50 17.28 2.72
CA SER A 232 7.91 18.03 1.63
C SER A 232 7.07 17.09 0.78
N ASP A 233 6.36 17.62 -0.22
CA ASP A 233 5.67 16.81 -1.22
C ASP A 233 6.59 15.85 -2.02
N ALA A 234 7.91 16.01 -1.91
CA ALA A 234 8.90 15.21 -2.63
C ALA A 234 9.75 14.29 -1.74
N SER A 235 9.60 14.34 -0.41
CA SER A 235 10.47 13.58 0.48
C SER A 235 9.84 13.31 1.85
N PHE A 236 10.07 12.10 2.36
CA PHE A 236 9.82 11.75 3.76
C PHE A 236 10.90 10.79 4.26
N SER A 237 11.02 10.70 5.58
CA SER A 237 11.94 9.76 6.22
C SER A 237 11.24 8.99 7.33
N PHE A 238 11.71 7.77 7.59
CA PHE A 238 11.26 6.93 8.69
C PHE A 238 12.40 6.04 9.19
N ALA A 239 12.31 5.57 10.43
CA ALA A 239 13.25 4.60 10.97
C ALA A 239 12.98 3.21 10.41
N MET A 240 14.01 2.51 9.96
CA MET A 240 13.94 1.12 9.48
C MET A 240 13.33 0.22 10.56
N PRO A 241 12.13 -0.33 10.35
CA PRO A 241 11.60 -1.34 11.26
C PRO A 241 12.31 -2.67 11.04
N LEU A 242 12.11 -3.59 11.98
CA LEU A 242 12.55 -4.97 11.82
C LEU A 242 11.73 -5.66 10.72
N VAL A 243 12.41 -6.38 9.83
CA VAL A 243 11.82 -7.05 8.66
C VAL A 243 11.86 -8.57 8.78
N SER A 244 10.98 -9.26 8.07
CA SER A 244 10.86 -10.73 8.09
C SER A 244 11.97 -11.45 7.33
N LYS A 245 12.68 -10.77 6.41
CA LYS A 245 13.65 -11.38 5.48
C LYS A 245 14.78 -10.44 5.07
N THR A 246 15.92 -11.03 4.70
CA THR A 246 16.98 -10.36 3.93
C THR A 246 16.69 -10.43 2.43
N GLY A 247 17.31 -9.56 1.63
CA GLY A 247 17.05 -9.42 0.20
C GLY A 247 16.11 -8.25 -0.10
N ALA A 248 15.40 -8.30 -1.24
CA ALA A 248 14.44 -7.26 -1.59
C ALA A 248 13.24 -7.31 -0.63
N VAL A 249 12.98 -6.20 0.05
CA VAL A 249 11.82 -5.99 0.92
C VAL A 249 10.95 -4.91 0.31
N ASP A 250 9.67 -5.22 0.15
CA ASP A 250 8.72 -4.36 -0.54
C ASP A 250 8.42 -3.10 0.30
N LEU A 251 8.39 -1.97 -0.38
CA LEU A 251 7.97 -0.67 0.13
C LEU A 251 6.74 -0.24 -0.66
N GLU A 252 5.62 -0.08 0.03
CA GLU A 252 4.34 0.31 -0.57
C GLU A 252 4.01 1.74 -0.14
N LEU A 253 3.78 2.61 -1.12
CA LEU A 253 3.27 3.96 -0.91
C LEU A 253 1.80 3.98 -1.29
N VAL A 254 0.92 4.11 -0.31
CA VAL A 254 -0.54 4.00 -0.52
C VAL A 254 -1.18 5.38 -0.50
N SER A 255 -2.09 5.62 -1.43
CA SER A 255 -2.92 6.82 -1.53
C SER A 255 -4.35 6.47 -1.93
N ALA A 256 -5.21 7.49 -1.98
CA ALA A 256 -6.57 7.34 -2.52
C ALA A 256 -6.59 6.92 -4.01
N TRP A 257 -5.50 7.15 -4.75
CA TRP A 257 -5.38 6.84 -6.18
C TRP A 257 -4.78 5.47 -6.47
N GLY A 258 -4.30 4.77 -5.44
CA GLY A 258 -3.72 3.44 -5.55
C GLY A 258 -2.40 3.29 -4.78
N THR A 259 -1.72 2.18 -5.04
CA THR A 259 -0.45 1.82 -4.40
C THR A 259 0.70 1.88 -5.39
N GLN A 260 1.72 2.66 -5.07
CA GLN A 260 3.00 2.64 -5.76
C GLN A 260 3.95 1.68 -5.07
N LEU A 261 4.59 0.81 -5.86
CA LEU A 261 5.55 -0.18 -5.36
C LEU A 261 6.99 0.30 -5.51
N GLY A 262 7.79 0.06 -4.48
CA GLY A 262 9.24 0.17 -4.47
C GLY A 262 9.83 -0.95 -3.61
N TYR A 263 11.13 -0.89 -3.37
CA TYR A 263 11.79 -1.84 -2.48
C TYR A 263 13.05 -1.23 -1.87
N VAL A 264 13.43 -1.78 -0.71
CA VAL A 264 14.75 -1.59 -0.10
C VAL A 264 15.49 -2.93 -0.11
N TRP A 265 16.81 -2.90 -0.25
CA TRP A 265 17.60 -4.13 -0.25
C TRP A 265 18.25 -4.35 1.11
N VAL A 266 17.80 -5.38 1.81
CA VAL A 266 18.29 -5.75 3.15
C VAL A 266 19.49 -6.69 3.03
N VAL A 267 20.64 -6.25 3.51
CA VAL A 267 21.91 -7.00 3.43
C VAL A 267 22.37 -7.36 4.85
N PRO A 268 22.66 -8.64 5.12
CA PRO A 268 23.20 -9.08 6.41
C PRO A 268 24.46 -8.31 6.84
N GLU A 269 24.59 -8.09 8.14
CA GLU A 269 25.79 -7.46 8.70
C GLU A 269 27.02 -8.38 8.62
N ALA A 270 28.18 -7.78 8.35
CA ALA A 270 29.45 -8.49 8.35
C ALA A 270 29.85 -8.94 9.76
N THR A 271 29.49 -8.16 10.78
CA THR A 271 29.72 -8.44 12.21
C THR A 271 28.39 -8.46 12.95
N PRO A 272 28.20 -9.33 13.96
CA PRO A 272 26.95 -9.32 14.71
C PRO A 272 26.76 -7.98 15.42
N ALA A 273 25.51 -7.50 15.45
CA ALA A 273 25.12 -6.29 16.16
C ALA A 273 24.31 -6.66 17.40
N LEU A 274 24.49 -5.90 18.48
CA LEU A 274 23.70 -6.02 19.70
C LEU A 274 23.16 -4.64 20.04
N GLY A 275 21.86 -4.57 20.30
CA GLY A 275 21.25 -3.40 20.92
C GLY A 275 20.24 -3.80 21.98
N MET A 276 20.00 -2.89 22.90
CA MET A 276 19.12 -3.08 24.05
C MET A 276 18.17 -1.90 24.16
N THR A 277 16.89 -2.19 24.29
CA THR A 277 15.83 -1.18 24.33
C THR A 277 14.94 -1.38 25.55
N TYR A 278 14.36 -0.28 26.02
CA TYR A 278 13.30 -0.30 27.05
C TYR A 278 12.16 0.56 26.55
N ALA A 279 10.93 0.05 26.63
CA ALA A 279 9.74 0.74 26.11
C ALA A 279 9.88 1.26 24.65
N ASN A 280 10.68 0.57 23.82
CA ASN A 280 11.03 0.93 22.44
C ASN A 280 11.96 2.16 22.28
N GLU A 281 12.64 2.59 23.34
CA GLU A 281 13.71 3.60 23.27
C GLU A 281 15.09 2.97 23.47
N ASP A 282 16.10 3.50 22.76
CA ASP A 282 17.49 3.05 22.86
C ASP A 282 18.07 3.39 24.24
N LEU A 283 18.57 2.36 24.95
CA LEU A 283 19.18 2.52 26.26
C LEU A 283 20.66 2.89 26.13
N HIS A 284 21.04 4.09 26.58
CA HIS A 284 22.43 4.56 26.46
C HIS A 284 23.30 4.39 27.72
N TRP A 285 22.76 4.01 28.89
CA TRP A 285 23.57 3.92 30.13
C TRP A 285 22.96 3.19 31.34
N TRP A 286 21.67 2.87 31.31
CA TRP A 286 20.94 2.22 32.41
C TRP A 286 20.05 1.08 31.92
N LEU A 287 19.88 0.04 32.72
CA LEU A 287 19.01 -1.09 32.42
C LEU A 287 17.85 -1.08 33.41
N SER A 288 16.65 -0.86 32.90
CA SER A 288 15.42 -1.00 33.67
C SER A 288 15.09 -2.50 33.79
N ALA A 289 14.82 -2.98 35.00
CA ALA A 289 14.57 -4.40 35.23
C ALA A 289 13.22 -4.88 34.68
N LEU A 290 12.29 -3.97 34.42
CA LEU A 290 11.01 -4.27 33.79
C LEU A 290 11.16 -4.02 32.28
N ASP A 291 10.78 -4.99 31.45
CA ASP A 291 10.62 -4.87 29.99
C ASP A 291 11.84 -4.47 29.13
N THR A 292 13.08 -4.68 29.62
CA THR A 292 14.26 -4.56 28.74
C THR A 292 14.25 -5.67 27.69
N GLN A 293 14.38 -5.30 26.41
CA GLN A 293 14.57 -6.22 25.30
C GLN A 293 15.99 -6.13 24.76
N TYR A 294 16.50 -7.24 24.25
CA TYR A 294 17.72 -7.26 23.48
C TYR A 294 17.41 -7.71 22.05
N THR A 295 18.04 -7.06 21.09
CA THR A 295 17.97 -7.43 19.68
C THR A 295 19.37 -7.73 19.17
N ILE A 296 19.51 -8.86 18.49
CA ILE A 296 20.77 -9.32 17.89
C ILE A 296 20.58 -9.38 16.39
N GLY A 297 21.44 -8.67 15.66
CA GLY A 297 21.58 -8.75 14.21
C GLY A 297 22.79 -9.59 13.79
N GLY A 298 22.73 -10.21 12.63
CA GLY A 298 23.83 -10.98 12.05
C GLY A 298 23.54 -11.39 10.61
N ALA A 299 23.93 -12.61 10.24
CA ALA A 299 23.57 -13.21 8.96
C ALA A 299 22.68 -14.44 9.11
N PRO A 300 21.82 -14.75 8.11
CA PRO A 300 21.06 -15.99 8.10
C PRO A 300 21.98 -17.20 8.26
N GLY A 301 21.65 -18.08 9.19
CA GLY A 301 22.45 -19.28 9.50
C GLY A 301 23.58 -19.07 10.50
N ASP A 302 23.84 -17.84 10.97
CA ASP A 302 24.79 -17.63 12.06
C ASP A 302 24.28 -18.29 13.35
N LEU A 303 25.16 -19.05 14.02
CA LEU A 303 24.92 -19.50 15.40
C LEU A 303 25.47 -18.43 16.35
N VAL A 304 24.58 -17.64 16.94
CA VAL A 304 24.92 -16.52 17.82
C VAL A 304 24.86 -16.94 19.28
N TYR A 305 25.85 -16.48 20.04
CA TYR A 305 25.98 -16.61 21.48
C TYR A 305 25.82 -15.23 22.10
N PHE A 306 24.75 -15.04 22.84
CA PHE A 306 24.54 -13.85 23.66
C PHE A 306 25.24 -14.04 25.00
N LEU A 307 26.22 -13.18 25.27
CA LEU A 307 27.13 -13.30 26.41
C LEU A 307 26.88 -12.16 27.40
N GLY A 308 26.96 -12.46 28.69
CA GLY A 308 26.88 -11.50 29.79
C GLY A 308 28.06 -11.63 30.75
N SER A 309 28.39 -10.54 31.43
CA SER A 309 29.43 -10.50 32.46
C SER A 309 29.18 -9.42 33.49
N PHE A 310 29.66 -9.63 34.72
CA PHE A 310 29.76 -8.60 35.76
C PHE A 310 31.07 -7.81 35.69
N SER A 311 31.93 -8.10 34.70
CA SER A 311 33.24 -7.47 34.53
C SER A 311 33.47 -7.02 33.10
N GLY A 312 33.82 -5.74 32.94
CA GLY A 312 34.26 -5.14 31.68
C GLY A 312 35.72 -5.46 31.31
N LEU A 313 36.40 -6.35 32.05
CA LEU A 313 37.72 -6.86 31.67
C LEU A 313 37.60 -7.91 30.57
N PRO A 314 38.53 -7.95 29.59
CA PRO A 314 38.40 -8.78 28.39
C PRO A 314 38.63 -10.28 28.65
N THR A 315 38.19 -11.08 27.68
CA THR A 315 38.46 -12.50 27.57
C THR A 315 39.02 -12.81 26.19
N SER A 316 40.18 -13.46 26.12
CA SER A 316 40.76 -13.90 24.85
C SER A 316 41.10 -15.38 24.93
N VAL A 317 40.55 -16.16 24.00
CA VAL A 317 40.89 -17.57 23.79
C VAL A 317 41.47 -17.66 22.38
N PRO A 318 42.81 -17.78 22.24
CA PRO A 318 43.48 -17.74 20.95
C PRO A 318 42.88 -18.72 19.94
N GLY A 319 42.58 -18.21 18.73
CA GLY A 319 41.99 -19.00 17.66
C GLY A 319 40.50 -19.34 17.84
N ILE A 320 39.87 -18.95 18.95
CA ILE A 320 38.46 -19.23 19.22
C ILE A 320 37.65 -17.93 19.28
N VAL A 321 37.96 -17.01 20.20
CA VAL A 321 37.18 -15.77 20.37
C VAL A 321 37.98 -14.70 21.10
N SER A 322 37.73 -13.44 20.76
CA SER A 322 38.23 -12.27 21.49
C SER A 322 37.05 -11.39 21.91
N LEU A 323 36.83 -11.28 23.22
CA LEU A 323 35.73 -10.57 23.86
C LEU A 323 36.25 -9.40 24.70
N GLY A 324 35.49 -8.32 24.74
CA GLY A 324 35.73 -7.17 25.61
C GLY A 324 35.28 -7.39 27.06
N ILE A 325 34.68 -8.54 27.38
CA ILE A 325 34.06 -8.84 28.68
C ILE A 325 34.53 -10.19 29.25
N GLY A 326 34.21 -10.47 30.51
CA GLY A 326 34.32 -11.83 31.09
C GLY A 326 35.55 -12.12 31.95
N ASN A 327 36.51 -11.20 32.06
CA ASN A 327 37.72 -11.31 32.90
C ASN A 327 38.44 -12.67 32.76
N GLN A 328 39.00 -12.95 31.58
CA GLN A 328 39.67 -14.22 31.29
C GLN A 328 38.78 -15.45 31.60
N LEU A 329 37.51 -15.41 31.17
CA LEU A 329 36.47 -16.43 31.42
C LEU A 329 35.94 -16.51 32.86
N SER A 330 36.55 -15.87 33.86
CA SER A 330 36.13 -16.00 35.27
C SER A 330 34.77 -15.39 35.61
N SER A 331 34.25 -14.51 34.75
CA SER A 331 32.96 -13.83 34.92
C SER A 331 32.15 -13.84 33.63
N LEU A 332 32.38 -14.81 32.73
CA LEU A 332 31.68 -14.90 31.44
C LEU A 332 30.55 -15.92 31.49
N TYR A 333 29.36 -15.50 31.07
CA TYR A 333 28.17 -16.36 31.04
C TYR A 333 27.56 -16.36 29.64
N VAL A 334 27.20 -17.54 29.14
CA VAL A 334 26.37 -17.67 27.93
C VAL A 334 24.91 -17.59 28.36
N LEU A 335 24.25 -16.49 28.01
CA LEU A 335 22.86 -16.24 28.38
C LEU A 335 21.90 -16.93 27.42
N LYS A 336 22.23 -16.94 26.12
CA LYS A 336 21.43 -17.57 25.09
C LYS A 336 22.28 -17.99 23.90
N THR A 337 21.88 -19.09 23.26
CA THR A 337 22.38 -19.49 21.94
C THR A 337 21.20 -19.54 20.98
N THR A 338 21.32 -18.91 19.81
CA THR A 338 20.25 -18.83 18.81
C THR A 338 20.83 -19.04 17.41
N LEU A 339 20.10 -19.77 16.55
CA LEU A 339 20.38 -19.83 15.12
C LEU A 339 19.56 -18.73 14.43
N LEU A 340 20.21 -17.82 13.70
CA LEU A 340 19.49 -16.75 13.00
C LEU A 340 18.79 -17.29 11.74
N GLY A 341 17.51 -16.96 11.60
CA GLY A 341 16.68 -17.32 10.45
C GLY A 341 16.85 -16.37 9.26
N ALA A 342 15.90 -16.43 8.32
CA ALA A 342 15.90 -15.61 7.10
C ALA A 342 15.84 -14.09 7.35
N SER A 343 15.31 -13.67 8.50
CA SER A 343 15.28 -12.27 8.94
C SER A 343 16.66 -11.73 9.32
N ALA A 344 17.62 -12.62 9.62
CA ALA A 344 18.96 -12.28 10.10
C ALA A 344 19.01 -11.45 11.39
N TRP A 345 17.93 -11.49 12.18
CA TRP A 345 17.88 -10.93 13.53
C TRP A 345 17.01 -11.78 14.47
N THR A 346 17.19 -11.58 15.78
CA THR A 346 16.29 -12.10 16.83
C THR A 346 16.13 -11.06 17.93
N SER A 347 14.95 -10.97 18.54
CA SER A 347 14.67 -10.11 19.68
C SER A 347 13.93 -10.86 20.77
N GLN A 348 14.35 -10.69 22.02
CA GLN A 348 13.73 -11.34 23.19
C GLN A 348 13.84 -10.42 24.41
N ALA A 349 12.98 -10.65 25.40
CA ALA A 349 13.09 -10.00 26.70
C ALA A 349 14.35 -10.47 27.44
N LEU A 350 15.07 -9.54 28.08
CA LEU A 350 16.14 -9.85 29.01
C LEU A 350 15.56 -9.97 30.43
N PRO A 351 15.47 -11.17 31.02
CA PRO A 351 14.97 -11.30 32.38
C PRO A 351 16.03 -10.78 33.37
N LEU A 352 15.82 -9.56 33.87
CA LEU A 352 16.60 -8.98 34.96
C LEU A 352 15.81 -9.09 36.28
N ASP A 353 16.51 -9.37 37.37
CA ASP A 353 15.91 -9.58 38.69
C ASP A 353 16.30 -8.47 39.67
N ALA A 354 15.39 -8.12 40.59
CA ALA A 354 15.57 -7.18 41.71
C ALA A 354 16.88 -7.32 42.49
N SER A 355 17.37 -8.54 42.62
CA SER A 355 18.64 -8.85 43.28
C SER A 355 19.86 -8.28 42.58
N LEU A 356 19.76 -7.87 41.31
CA LEU A 356 20.86 -7.28 40.54
C LEU A 356 20.94 -5.76 40.68
N ALA A 357 20.18 -5.15 41.61
CA ALA A 357 20.17 -3.71 41.84
C ALA A 357 21.57 -3.11 42.01
N GLY A 358 21.90 -2.11 41.19
CA GLY A 358 23.20 -1.45 41.23
C GLY A 358 24.36 -2.25 40.62
N ALA A 359 24.11 -3.46 40.12
CA ALA A 359 25.13 -4.25 39.44
C ALA A 359 25.45 -3.64 38.07
N GLY A 360 26.75 -3.50 37.78
CA GLY A 360 27.23 -3.22 36.43
C GLY A 360 27.23 -4.50 35.60
N LEU A 361 26.50 -4.47 34.49
CA LEU A 361 26.41 -5.58 33.53
C LEU A 361 27.05 -5.18 32.21
N TYR A 362 27.72 -6.14 31.59
CA TYR A 362 28.35 -6.01 30.29
C TYR A 362 27.90 -7.16 29.40
N PHE A 363 27.50 -6.84 28.17
CA PHE A 363 26.96 -7.78 27.19
C PHE A 363 27.75 -7.69 25.88
N GLN A 364 27.88 -8.84 25.23
CA GLN A 364 28.49 -8.93 23.92
C GLN A 364 27.92 -10.14 23.17
N VAL A 365 27.88 -10.06 21.84
CA VAL A 365 27.52 -11.20 20.99
C VAL A 365 28.78 -11.76 20.36
N ALA A 366 28.87 -13.08 20.31
CA ALA A 366 29.80 -13.80 19.45
C ALA A 366 29.00 -14.65 18.45
N ALA A 367 29.40 -14.70 17.19
CA ALA A 367 28.73 -15.50 16.17
C ALA A 367 29.69 -16.47 15.50
N LEU A 368 29.25 -17.72 15.35
CA LEU A 368 29.89 -18.72 14.52
C LEU A 368 29.23 -18.67 13.13
N ARG A 369 29.96 -18.10 12.17
CA ARG A 369 29.54 -18.01 10.77
C ARG A 369 30.19 -19.11 9.96
N ASN A 370 29.40 -19.84 9.17
CA ASN A 370 29.90 -20.91 8.29
C ASN A 370 30.86 -21.89 8.99
N ALA A 371 30.59 -22.23 10.25
CA ALA A 371 31.44 -23.08 11.09
C ALA A 371 32.94 -22.67 11.15
N THR A 372 33.24 -21.37 11.01
CA THR A 372 34.61 -20.86 10.92
C THR A 372 35.00 -20.12 12.19
N LEU A 373 36.24 -20.35 12.65
CA LEU A 373 36.86 -19.67 13.79
C LEU A 373 37.95 -18.69 13.32
N PRO A 374 38.25 -17.62 14.09
CA PRO A 374 37.62 -17.26 15.37
C PRO A 374 36.19 -16.73 15.18
N LEU A 375 35.39 -16.78 16.25
CA LEU A 375 34.06 -16.19 16.28
C LEU A 375 34.16 -14.68 16.03
N ILE A 376 33.24 -14.15 15.23
CA ILE A 376 33.06 -12.70 15.02
C ILE A 376 32.26 -12.11 16.18
N THR A 377 32.64 -10.94 16.67
CA THR A 377 32.05 -10.37 17.89
C THR A 377 31.46 -8.98 17.64
N SER A 378 30.42 -8.63 18.41
CA SER A 378 29.81 -7.30 18.41
C SER A 378 30.63 -6.32 19.25
N SER A 379 30.25 -5.04 19.23
CA SER A 379 30.62 -4.10 20.29
C SER A 379 30.09 -4.56 21.66
N VAL A 380 30.71 -4.07 22.73
CA VAL A 380 30.23 -4.28 24.11
C VAL A 380 29.12 -3.28 24.40
N VAL A 381 28.02 -3.76 24.96
CA VAL A 381 26.96 -2.94 25.55
C VAL A 381 27.07 -3.07 27.07
N SER A 382 26.99 -1.98 27.81
CA SER A 382 27.04 -2.02 29.27
C SER A 382 26.04 -1.08 29.92
N GLY A 383 25.66 -1.39 31.15
CA GLY A 383 24.73 -0.56 31.92
C GLY A 383 24.68 -0.99 33.38
N VAL A 384 24.07 -0.14 34.20
CA VAL A 384 23.77 -0.45 35.61
C VAL A 384 22.29 -0.80 35.72
N VAL A 385 21.97 -1.87 36.45
CA VAL A 385 20.57 -2.23 36.71
C VAL A 385 19.97 -1.28 37.75
N LEU A 386 18.83 -0.69 37.42
CA LEU A 386 18.11 0.25 38.28
C LEU A 386 16.77 -0.31 38.74
N PHE A 387 16.40 0.05 39.97
CA PHE A 387 15.14 -0.31 40.64
C PHE A 387 14.49 0.92 41.26
#